data_AF-A0A7J6V5B4-F1
#
_entry.id   AF-A0A7J6V5B4-F1
#
_cell.length_a   1.000
_cell.length_b   1.000
_cell.length_c   1.000
_cell.angle_alpha   90.00
_cell.angle_beta   90.00
_cell.angle_gamma   90.00
#
_symmetry.space_group_name_H-M   'P 1'
#
loop_
_entity.id
_entity.type
_entity.pdbx_description
1 polymer ?
#
loop_
_entity_poly.entity_id
_entity_poly.type
_entity_poly.pdbx_seq_one_letter_code
_entity_poly.pdbx_strand_id
1 'polypeptide(L)'
;MPSPTTRRCFSSLRHQASPLLSWKLTGKLQQTLASDIHKSGITLHSGNTSTIKLIPALAGQGRFFVVGASNSNFIRIPASIHFVTDTFLCTTLTKCGTSVRTVEHLLSALEATGVDNCQIHLLPSSATASAIHHEVPLLDGSAKEWVEAIHQVGFSVAKDYNGNTMDKLAPFLQQPVHVSINDSFIFAIPSQNFQITCGINFPHVPAIGCQWFSSVSMDDCFYKKEIASSRTFCIHEEVHF
;
A
#
# COMPACT_ATOMS: atom_id res chain seq x y z
N MET A 1 49.21 -1.93 -19.42
CA MET A 1 49.01 -1.22 -18.14
C MET A 1 48.73 0.23 -18.51
N PRO A 2 47.45 0.62 -18.60
CA PRO A 2 46.74 1.16 -17.43
C PRO A 2 45.37 0.52 -17.20
N SER A 3 44.85 0.71 -16.00
CA SER A 3 43.64 0.13 -15.41
C SER A 3 42.33 0.78 -15.92
N PRO A 4 41.27 0.01 -16.17
CA PRO A 4 39.92 0.54 -16.31
C PRO A 4 39.13 0.35 -15.01
N THR A 5 38.82 1.49 -14.40
CA THR A 5 37.48 1.90 -13.95
C THR A 5 36.55 0.86 -13.31
N THR A 6 36.40 1.04 -12.00
CA THR A 6 35.39 0.48 -11.10
C THR A 6 33.96 0.79 -11.58
N ARG A 7 33.38 -0.09 -12.41
CA ARG A 7 31.92 -0.22 -12.54
C ARG A 7 31.39 -1.08 -11.39
N ARG A 8 30.91 -0.47 -10.30
CA ARG A 8 30.04 -1.14 -9.32
C ARG A 8 29.14 -0.12 -8.64
N CYS A 9 27.87 -0.09 -9.03
CA CYS A 9 26.72 0.03 -8.12
C CYS A 9 25.42 -0.20 -8.93
N PHE A 10 25.17 -1.45 -9.29
CA PHE A 10 23.83 -1.94 -9.60
C PHE A 10 23.68 -3.31 -8.90
N SER A 11 23.18 -3.25 -7.67
CA SER A 11 22.58 -4.39 -6.97
C SER A 11 21.45 -3.79 -6.13
N SER A 12 20.20 -4.03 -6.47
CA SER A 12 19.47 -5.21 -6.00
C SER A 12 18.07 -5.24 -6.65
N LEU A 13 17.46 -6.43 -6.65
CA LEU A 13 16.23 -6.83 -7.36
C LEU A 13 16.48 -7.37 -8.78
N ARG A 14 17.25 -8.46 -8.86
CA ARG A 14 16.91 -9.46 -9.88
C ARG A 14 15.53 -10.01 -9.49
N HIS A 15 14.48 -9.56 -10.18
CA HIS A 15 13.24 -10.31 -10.25
C HIS A 15 13.63 -11.71 -10.76
N GLN A 16 13.67 -12.71 -9.88
CA GLN A 16 13.48 -14.07 -10.35
C GLN A 16 12.09 -14.07 -10.97
N ALA A 17 12.05 -14.11 -12.31
CA ALA A 17 10.81 -14.19 -13.05
C ALA A 17 10.08 -15.44 -12.53
N SER A 18 9.03 -15.23 -11.75
CA SER A 18 8.12 -16.31 -11.42
C SER A 18 7.45 -16.73 -12.72
N PRO A 19 7.35 -18.04 -13.05
CA PRO A 19 6.63 -18.48 -14.24
C PRO A 19 5.15 -18.02 -14.23
N LEU A 20 4.63 -17.63 -13.07
CA LEU A 20 3.27 -17.13 -12.87
C LEU A 20 3.08 -15.66 -13.25
N LEU A 21 4.11 -14.81 -13.08
CA LEU A 21 3.99 -13.36 -13.17
C LEU A 21 5.05 -12.76 -14.09
N SER A 22 4.60 -11.92 -15.00
CA SER A 22 5.45 -11.04 -15.79
C SER A 22 5.16 -9.58 -15.46
N TRP A 23 6.08 -8.68 -15.80
CA TRP A 23 5.86 -7.24 -15.70
C TRP A 23 5.65 -6.67 -17.10
N LYS A 24 4.54 -5.94 -17.31
CA LYS A 24 4.20 -5.32 -18.59
C LYS A 24 4.21 -3.80 -18.48
N LEU A 25 4.64 -3.14 -19.54
CA LEU A 25 4.50 -1.69 -19.70
C LEU A 25 3.02 -1.33 -19.72
N THR A 26 2.66 -0.29 -18.98
CA THR A 26 1.28 0.25 -18.94
C THR A 26 1.05 1.36 -19.97
N GLY A 27 2.11 1.85 -20.63
CA GLY A 27 2.07 3.05 -21.48
C GLY A 27 1.97 4.37 -20.70
N LYS A 28 2.06 4.32 -19.37
CA LYS A 28 2.07 5.50 -18.48
C LYS A 28 3.44 5.66 -17.82
N LEU A 29 3.81 6.90 -17.52
CA LEU A 29 4.98 7.20 -16.69
C LEU A 29 4.63 7.09 -15.21
N GLN A 30 5.61 6.68 -14.41
CA GLN A 30 5.45 6.63 -12.96
C GLN A 30 5.08 8.01 -12.38
N GLN A 31 4.12 8.03 -11.46
CA GLN A 31 3.69 9.23 -10.76
C GLN A 31 4.18 9.25 -9.31
N THR A 32 4.22 10.46 -8.76
CA THR A 32 4.35 10.76 -7.33
C THR A 32 3.41 11.92 -6.98
N LEU A 33 3.36 12.31 -5.71
CA LEU A 33 2.58 13.46 -5.27
C LEU A 33 3.21 14.77 -5.78
N ALA A 34 2.39 15.80 -6.05
CA ALA A 34 2.92 17.12 -6.40
C ALA A 34 3.33 17.96 -5.17
N SER A 35 2.82 17.64 -3.98
CA SER A 35 3.20 18.26 -2.71
C SER A 35 3.06 17.28 -1.54
N ASP A 36 3.56 17.68 -0.38
CA ASP A 36 3.48 16.90 0.85
C ASP A 36 2.03 16.84 1.38
N ILE A 37 1.63 15.70 1.93
CA ILE A 37 0.35 15.54 2.64
C ILE A 37 0.65 15.24 4.10
N HIS A 38 -0.13 15.84 5.01
CA HIS A 38 -0.07 15.57 6.44
C HIS A 38 -1.45 15.18 6.96
N LYS A 39 -1.56 14.00 7.59
CA LYS A 39 -2.80 13.51 8.21
C LYS A 39 -2.51 12.92 9.58
N SER A 40 -3.30 13.34 10.56
CA SER A 40 -3.25 12.85 11.94
C SER A 40 -4.60 12.25 12.31
N GLY A 41 -4.59 11.20 13.11
CA GLY A 41 -5.82 10.57 13.59
C GLY A 41 -5.57 9.49 14.62
N ILE A 42 -6.65 8.93 15.15
CA ILE A 42 -6.60 7.79 16.06
C ILE A 42 -6.34 6.51 15.26
N THR A 43 -5.50 5.64 15.82
CA THR A 43 -5.18 4.32 15.27
C THR A 43 -6.20 3.28 15.73
N LEU A 44 -6.45 2.25 14.92
CA LEU A 44 -7.53 1.29 15.16
C LEU A 44 -7.24 0.39 16.36
N HIS A 45 -6.05 -0.19 16.42
CA HIS A 45 -5.72 -1.23 17.40
C HIS A 45 -5.08 -0.65 18.65
N SER A 46 -4.18 0.34 18.52
CA SER A 46 -3.49 0.89 19.69
C SER A 46 -4.26 2.02 20.39
N GLY A 47 -5.25 2.62 19.74
CA GLY A 47 -5.98 3.80 20.26
C GLY A 47 -5.13 5.06 20.38
N ASN A 48 -3.84 5.00 20.05
CA ASN A 48 -2.94 6.14 20.07
C ASN A 48 -3.21 7.07 18.89
N THR A 49 -2.85 8.34 19.03
CA THR A 49 -2.77 9.25 17.88
C THR A 49 -1.56 8.89 17.02
N SER A 50 -1.69 8.90 15.71
CA SER A 50 -0.59 8.74 14.75
C SER A 50 -0.65 9.85 13.72
N THR A 51 0.51 10.27 13.22
CA THR A 51 0.61 11.28 12.16
C THR A 51 1.45 10.74 11.01
N ILE A 52 0.85 10.73 9.83
CA ILE A 52 1.51 10.35 8.58
C ILE A 52 1.83 11.60 7.78
N LYS A 53 3.06 11.66 7.28
CA LYS A 53 3.48 12.60 6.25
C LYS A 53 3.79 11.83 4.97
N LEU A 54 3.05 12.10 3.90
CA LEU A 54 3.31 11.57 2.57
C LEU A 54 4.18 12.58 1.81
N ILE A 55 5.33 12.14 1.31
CA ILE A 55 6.31 12.97 0.62
C ILE A 55 6.54 12.41 -0.78
N PRO A 56 6.68 13.27 -1.81
CA PRO A 56 7.10 12.82 -3.13
C PRO A 56 8.38 11.98 -3.08
N ALA A 57 8.43 10.94 -3.90
CA ALA A 57 9.58 10.05 -4.00
C ALA A 57 10.08 9.97 -5.46
N LEU A 58 11.35 9.64 -5.60
CA LEU A 58 11.99 9.55 -6.92
C LEU A 58 11.46 8.34 -7.70
N ALA A 59 11.57 8.42 -9.02
CA ALA A 59 11.21 7.31 -9.89
C ALA A 59 11.97 6.02 -9.52
N GLY A 60 11.26 4.89 -9.55
CA GLY A 60 11.79 3.57 -9.22
C GLY A 60 11.95 3.28 -7.73
N GLN A 61 11.59 4.21 -6.83
CA GLN A 61 11.68 3.97 -5.38
C GLN A 61 10.46 3.22 -4.81
N GLY A 62 9.34 3.24 -5.52
CA GLY A 62 8.08 2.67 -5.07
C GLY A 62 7.52 3.37 -3.83
N ARG A 63 6.62 2.69 -3.12
CA ARG A 63 6.06 3.13 -1.84
C ARG A 63 6.85 2.51 -0.69
N PHE A 64 7.20 3.31 0.31
CA PHE A 64 7.89 2.81 1.49
C PHE A 64 7.58 3.64 2.73
N PHE A 65 7.52 2.97 3.86
CA PHE A 65 7.38 3.59 5.16
C PHE A 65 8.75 4.02 5.69
N VAL A 66 8.78 5.15 6.37
CA VAL A 66 9.95 5.70 7.06
C VAL A 66 9.58 5.90 8.52
N VAL A 67 10.29 5.18 9.40
CA VAL A 67 10.11 5.24 10.85
C VAL A 67 11.39 5.72 11.50
N GLY A 68 11.29 6.66 12.44
CA GLY A 68 12.44 7.21 13.19
C GLY A 68 12.76 8.66 12.84
N ALA A 69 13.67 9.26 13.60
CA ALA A 69 14.04 10.67 13.42
C ALA A 69 14.98 10.85 12.22
N SER A 70 14.79 11.96 11.49
CA SER A 70 15.48 12.28 10.23
C SER A 70 16.99 12.45 10.34
N ASN A 71 17.55 12.52 11.56
CA ASN A 71 18.91 12.97 11.84
C ASN A 71 19.92 11.87 12.21
N SER A 72 19.56 10.59 12.35
CA SER A 72 20.60 9.52 12.31
C SER A 72 20.13 8.06 12.22
N ASN A 73 18.87 7.71 12.46
CA ASN A 73 18.45 6.30 12.45
C ASN A 73 16.99 6.13 11.99
N PHE A 74 16.74 6.35 10.70
CA PHE A 74 15.44 6.00 10.13
C PHE A 74 15.48 4.62 9.48
N ILE A 75 14.41 3.86 9.66
CA ILE A 75 14.22 2.56 9.04
C ILE A 75 13.28 2.74 7.85
N ARG A 76 13.78 2.41 6.67
CA ARG A 76 12.98 2.32 5.44
C ARG A 76 12.40 0.93 5.27
N ILE A 77 11.08 0.81 5.35
CA ILE A 77 10.31 -0.43 5.17
C ILE A 77 9.56 -0.37 3.83
N PRO A 78 10.03 -1.05 2.78
CA PRO A 78 9.31 -1.11 1.50
C PRO A 78 7.89 -1.69 1.67
N ALA A 79 6.91 -1.12 0.98
CA ALA A 79 5.57 -1.70 0.87
C ALA A 79 5.61 -2.89 -0.09
N SER A 80 6.10 -4.02 0.42
CA SER A 80 6.35 -5.24 -0.35
C SER A 80 5.97 -6.46 0.48
N ILE A 81 5.47 -7.50 -0.21
CA ILE A 81 5.09 -8.79 0.37
C ILE A 81 6.20 -9.43 1.21
N HIS A 82 7.47 -9.14 0.90
CA HIS A 82 8.62 -9.67 1.63
C HIS A 82 8.73 -9.15 3.07
N PHE A 83 8.06 -8.05 3.38
CA PHE A 83 8.04 -7.46 4.72
C PHE A 83 6.72 -7.72 5.45
N VAL A 84 5.76 -8.42 4.85
CA VAL A 84 4.51 -8.80 5.52
C VAL A 84 4.82 -9.85 6.58
N THR A 85 4.50 -9.55 7.85
CA THR A 85 4.77 -10.46 8.98
C THR A 85 3.54 -10.89 9.74
N ASP A 86 2.44 -10.14 9.64
CA ASP A 86 1.17 -10.49 10.26
C ASP A 86 0.01 -10.00 9.37
N THR A 87 -1.05 -10.78 9.36
CA THR A 87 -2.29 -10.54 8.61
C THR A 87 -3.54 -10.72 9.47
N PHE A 88 -3.37 -11.00 10.77
CA PHE A 88 -4.48 -11.09 11.70
C PHE A 88 -5.04 -9.67 11.98
N LEU A 89 -6.31 -9.47 11.64
CA LEU A 89 -7.09 -8.22 11.72
C LEU A 89 -6.60 -7.05 10.85
N CYS A 90 -5.33 -7.00 10.48
CA CYS A 90 -4.74 -5.95 9.63
C CYS A 90 -3.49 -6.45 8.91
N THR A 91 -3.02 -5.73 7.89
CA THR A 91 -1.71 -6.01 7.28
C THR A 91 -0.61 -5.31 8.05
N THR A 92 0.43 -6.06 8.44
CA THR A 92 1.59 -5.54 9.15
C THR A 92 2.87 -5.74 8.35
N LEU A 93 3.64 -4.65 8.16
CA LEU A 93 4.96 -4.67 7.55
C LEU A 93 6.05 -4.52 8.61
N THR A 94 7.05 -5.41 8.63
CA THR A 94 8.15 -5.38 9.60
C THR A 94 9.51 -5.47 8.93
N LYS A 95 10.46 -4.65 9.39
CA LYS A 95 11.87 -4.73 9.00
C LYS A 95 12.76 -4.31 10.16
N CYS A 96 13.83 -5.07 10.41
CA CYS A 96 14.79 -4.79 11.48
C CYS A 96 14.09 -4.61 12.85
N GLY A 97 13.10 -5.45 13.14
CA GLY A 97 12.30 -5.41 14.37
C GLY A 97 11.22 -4.31 14.40
N THR A 98 11.31 -3.27 13.57
CA THR A 98 10.32 -2.19 13.53
C THR A 98 9.15 -2.56 12.62
N SER A 99 7.93 -2.31 13.09
CA SER A 99 6.69 -2.70 12.42
C SER A 99 5.75 -1.52 12.20
N VAL A 100 5.00 -1.57 11.09
CA VAL A 100 3.90 -0.65 10.76
C VAL A 100 2.66 -1.48 10.44
N ARG A 101 1.60 -1.27 11.21
CA ARG A 101 0.30 -1.97 11.08
C ARG A 101 -0.74 -1.11 10.37
N THR A 102 -1.80 -1.75 9.89
CA THR A 102 -2.99 -1.10 9.31
C THR A 102 -2.64 -0.30 8.04
N VAL A 103 -1.74 -0.84 7.21
CA VAL A 103 -1.20 -0.16 6.01
C VAL A 103 -2.18 -0.17 4.83
N GLU A 104 -3.15 -1.07 4.85
CA GLU A 104 -4.01 -1.47 3.73
C GLU A 104 -4.83 -0.31 3.15
N HIS A 105 -5.52 0.50 3.95
CA HIS A 105 -6.36 1.58 3.43
C HIS A 105 -5.54 2.67 2.72
N LEU A 106 -4.40 3.05 3.30
CA LEU A 106 -3.49 4.03 2.71
C LEU A 106 -2.85 3.48 1.42
N LEU A 107 -2.37 2.24 1.44
CA LEU A 107 -1.78 1.62 0.25
C LEU A 107 -2.81 1.42 -0.88
N SER A 108 -4.06 1.11 -0.52
CA SER A 108 -5.17 1.02 -1.46
C SER A 108 -5.46 2.38 -2.12
N ALA A 109 -5.50 3.47 -1.34
CA ALA A 109 -5.65 4.83 -1.88
C ALA A 109 -4.50 5.21 -2.83
N LEU A 110 -3.25 4.97 -2.44
CA LEU A 110 -2.09 5.28 -3.27
C LEU A 110 -2.07 4.47 -4.58
N GLU A 111 -2.47 3.18 -4.54
CA GLU A 111 -2.56 2.36 -5.75
C GLU A 111 -3.67 2.83 -6.69
N ALA A 112 -4.88 2.99 -6.17
CA ALA A 112 -6.05 3.30 -6.98
C ALA A 112 -5.95 4.68 -7.64
N THR A 113 -5.36 5.66 -6.95
CA THR A 113 -5.10 7.01 -7.48
C THR A 113 -3.90 7.07 -8.44
N GLY A 114 -3.09 6.02 -8.50
CA GLY A 114 -1.94 5.92 -9.39
C GLY A 114 -0.64 6.52 -8.86
N VAL A 115 -0.49 6.73 -7.56
CA VAL A 115 0.76 7.22 -6.95
C VAL A 115 1.77 6.08 -6.84
N ASP A 116 2.71 5.96 -7.78
CA ASP A 116 3.67 4.85 -7.82
C ASP A 116 4.81 5.00 -6.81
N ASN A 117 5.29 6.23 -6.60
CA ASN A 117 6.41 6.53 -5.73
C ASN A 117 5.96 7.46 -4.59
N CYS A 118 6.14 7.04 -3.34
CA CYS A 118 5.80 7.86 -2.17
C CYS A 118 6.62 7.43 -0.94
N GLN A 119 7.16 8.40 -0.22
CA GLN A 119 7.72 8.17 1.12
C GLN A 119 6.60 8.39 2.13
N ILE A 120 6.41 7.44 3.03
CA ILE A 120 5.32 7.44 4.01
C ILE A 120 5.96 7.54 5.39
N HIS A 121 6.12 8.76 5.88
CA HIS A 121 6.78 9.04 7.17
C HIS A 121 5.78 8.90 8.30
N LEU A 122 6.10 8.06 9.28
CA LEU A 122 5.40 8.03 10.56
C LEU A 122 6.10 8.98 11.51
N LEU A 123 5.43 10.09 11.82
CA LEU A 123 5.96 11.05 12.77
C LEU A 123 5.78 10.52 14.19
N PRO A 124 6.76 10.72 15.08
CA PRO A 124 6.61 10.34 16.48
C PRO A 124 5.38 11.04 17.08
N SER A 125 4.48 10.28 17.68
CA SER A 125 3.43 10.83 18.55
C SER A 125 3.77 10.47 19.99
N SER A 126 3.61 11.43 20.92
CA SER A 126 3.66 11.32 22.39
C SER A 126 4.74 10.43 23.07
N ALA A 127 5.18 10.82 24.28
CA ALA A 127 6.20 10.10 25.07
C ALA A 127 5.85 8.64 25.45
N THR A 128 4.65 8.14 25.11
CA THR A 128 4.15 6.79 25.43
C THR A 128 4.11 5.83 24.24
N ALA A 129 4.45 6.26 23.02
CA ALA A 129 4.42 5.38 21.85
C ALA A 129 5.59 4.38 21.86
N SER A 130 5.32 3.13 21.49
CA SER A 130 6.36 2.13 21.28
C SER A 130 7.32 2.61 20.19
N ALA A 131 8.63 2.56 20.47
CA ALA A 131 9.63 2.85 19.45
C ALA A 131 9.62 1.84 18.28
N ILE A 132 8.98 0.68 18.48
CA ILE A 132 9.08 -0.50 17.61
C ILE A 132 7.78 -0.77 16.85
N HIS A 133 6.63 -0.52 17.47
CA HIS A 133 5.32 -0.80 16.89
C HIS A 133 4.59 0.49 16.55
N HIS A 134 4.38 0.71 15.27
CA HIS A 134 3.71 1.88 14.73
C HIS A 134 2.44 1.46 13.98
N GLU A 135 1.50 2.38 13.85
CA GLU A 135 0.22 2.11 13.22
C GLU A 135 -0.23 3.34 12.41
N VAL A 136 -0.75 3.10 11.21
CA VAL A 136 -1.34 4.15 10.36
C VAL A 136 -2.68 4.59 11.00
N PRO A 137 -2.99 5.91 11.07
CA PRO A 137 -4.25 6.38 11.61
C PRO A 137 -5.43 5.86 10.78
N LEU A 138 -6.49 5.47 11.46
CA LEU A 138 -7.68 4.87 10.86
C LEU A 138 -8.51 5.90 10.06
N LEU A 139 -8.44 7.18 10.47
CA LEU A 139 -9.29 8.26 9.97
C LEU A 139 -10.78 7.90 10.13
N ASP A 140 -11.59 8.00 9.08
CA ASP A 140 -13.00 7.58 9.10
C ASP A 140 -13.21 6.05 8.98
N GLY A 141 -12.13 5.28 8.89
CA GLY A 141 -12.16 3.83 8.69
C GLY A 141 -12.20 3.37 7.24
N SER A 142 -12.12 4.30 6.27
CA SER A 142 -12.08 4.02 4.84
C SER A 142 -10.81 4.59 4.18
N ALA A 143 -10.73 4.54 2.85
CA ALA A 143 -9.67 5.16 2.07
C ALA A 143 -10.01 6.60 1.64
N LYS A 144 -11.23 7.09 1.90
CA LYS A 144 -11.78 8.33 1.35
C LYS A 144 -10.92 9.54 1.65
N GLU A 145 -10.57 9.74 2.91
CA GLU A 145 -9.78 10.90 3.33
C GLU A 145 -8.37 10.91 2.74
N TRP A 146 -7.79 9.73 2.48
CA TRP A 146 -6.50 9.62 1.78
C TRP A 146 -6.64 10.02 0.33
N VAL A 147 -7.66 9.50 -0.36
CA VAL A 147 -7.95 9.84 -1.77
C VAL A 147 -8.20 11.33 -1.92
N GLU A 148 -9.00 11.94 -1.05
CA GLU A 148 -9.28 13.38 -1.08
C GLU A 148 -8.01 14.21 -0.92
N ALA A 149 -7.13 13.86 0.03
CA ALA A 149 -5.87 14.56 0.25
C ALA A 149 -4.90 14.41 -0.94
N ILE A 150 -4.83 13.21 -1.54
CA ILE A 150 -4.01 12.95 -2.74
C ILE A 150 -4.47 13.82 -3.91
N HIS A 151 -5.79 13.85 -4.17
CA HIS A 151 -6.37 14.68 -5.23
C HIS A 151 -6.19 16.17 -4.96
N GLN A 152 -6.25 16.59 -3.69
CA GLN A 152 -6.07 18.00 -3.32
C GLN A 152 -4.66 18.51 -3.62
N VAL A 153 -3.61 17.71 -3.34
CA VAL A 153 -2.23 18.12 -3.67
C VAL A 153 -1.88 17.90 -5.14
N GLY A 154 -2.56 16.95 -5.80
CA GLY A 154 -2.33 16.60 -7.19
C GLY A 154 -1.09 15.70 -7.40
N PHE A 155 -0.76 15.49 -8.67
CA PHE A 155 0.23 14.50 -9.11
C PHE A 155 1.36 15.16 -9.89
N SER A 156 2.54 14.55 -9.82
CA SER A 156 3.69 14.90 -10.66
C SER A 156 4.31 13.64 -11.25
N VAL A 157 4.82 13.75 -12.47
CA VAL A 157 5.67 12.69 -13.06
C VAL A 157 6.91 12.54 -12.18
N ALA A 158 7.17 11.32 -11.71
CA ALA A 158 8.35 11.02 -10.90
C ALA A 158 9.60 11.05 -11.77
N LYS A 159 10.67 11.64 -11.25
CA LYS A 159 11.99 11.67 -11.89
C LYS A 159 13.03 11.02 -10.98
N ASP A 160 14.05 10.40 -11.57
CA ASP A 160 15.22 9.92 -10.82
C ASP A 160 16.16 11.09 -10.46
N TYR A 161 17.30 10.80 -9.83
CA TYR A 161 18.31 11.82 -9.48
C TYR A 161 18.91 12.57 -10.68
N ASN A 162 18.81 12.01 -11.88
CA ASN A 162 19.33 12.61 -13.11
C ASN A 162 18.23 13.35 -13.90
N GLY A 163 16.99 13.39 -13.38
CA GLY A 163 15.85 14.01 -14.06
C GLY A 163 15.16 13.10 -15.08
N ASN A 164 15.53 11.82 -15.19
CA ASN A 164 14.90 10.88 -16.12
C ASN A 164 13.57 10.36 -15.57
N THR A 165 12.61 10.13 -16.46
CA THR A 165 11.34 9.48 -16.13
C THR A 165 11.45 7.97 -16.29
N MET A 166 10.58 7.22 -15.60
CA MET A 166 10.48 5.76 -15.75
C MET A 166 9.07 5.36 -16.15
N ASP A 167 8.96 4.33 -16.98
CA ASP A 167 7.68 3.71 -17.30
C ASP A 167 7.09 3.01 -16.07
N LYS A 168 5.77 3.10 -15.93
CA LYS A 168 5.00 2.31 -14.97
C LYS A 168 4.82 0.89 -15.52
N LEU A 169 5.21 -0.07 -14.70
CA LEU A 169 4.98 -1.49 -14.94
C LEU A 169 3.80 -1.98 -14.11
N ALA A 170 3.03 -2.90 -14.66
CA ALA A 170 2.00 -3.64 -13.93
C ALA A 170 2.29 -5.15 -13.99
N PRO A 171 2.03 -5.89 -12.90
CA PRO A 171 2.12 -7.34 -12.94
C PRO A 171 1.02 -7.90 -13.84
N PHE A 172 1.38 -8.85 -14.68
CA PHE A 172 0.47 -9.60 -15.53
C PHE A 172 0.56 -11.08 -15.20
N LEU A 173 -0.58 -11.64 -14.81
CA LEU A 173 -0.75 -13.05 -14.49
C LEU A 173 -0.76 -13.88 -15.78
N GLN A 174 0.12 -14.88 -15.84
CA GLN A 174 0.31 -15.69 -17.05
C GLN A 174 -0.62 -16.90 -17.12
N GLN A 175 -1.01 -17.44 -15.96
CA GLN A 175 -1.91 -18.59 -15.87
C GLN A 175 -2.80 -18.47 -14.62
N PRO A 176 -3.97 -19.13 -14.59
CA PRO A 176 -4.83 -19.14 -13.41
C PRO A 176 -4.09 -19.57 -12.14
N VAL A 177 -4.40 -18.90 -11.03
CA VAL A 177 -3.90 -19.22 -9.69
C VAL A 177 -5.08 -19.30 -8.74
N HIS A 178 -5.07 -20.30 -7.88
CA HIS A 178 -6.06 -20.48 -6.83
C HIS A 178 -5.37 -20.83 -5.52
N VAL A 179 -5.88 -20.29 -4.43
CA VAL A 179 -5.50 -20.66 -3.07
C VAL A 179 -6.76 -20.75 -2.24
N SER A 180 -6.90 -21.80 -1.46
CA SER A 180 -8.03 -22.01 -0.55
C SER A 180 -7.53 -22.43 0.82
N ILE A 181 -8.11 -21.84 1.86
CA ILE A 181 -7.87 -22.20 3.26
C ILE A 181 -9.24 -22.28 3.92
N ASN A 182 -9.59 -23.47 4.42
CA ASN A 182 -10.93 -23.76 4.94
C ASN A 182 -12.01 -23.31 3.93
N ASP A 183 -12.90 -22.44 4.38
CA ASP A 183 -14.07 -21.90 3.68
C ASP A 183 -13.72 -20.68 2.80
N SER A 184 -12.48 -20.18 2.89
CA SER A 184 -12.02 -18.98 2.20
C SER A 184 -11.17 -19.33 0.98
N PHE A 185 -11.32 -18.57 -0.10
CA PHE A 185 -10.52 -18.76 -1.31
C PHE A 185 -10.21 -17.45 -2.01
N ILE A 186 -9.10 -17.45 -2.74
CA ILE A 186 -8.74 -16.43 -3.73
C ILE A 186 -8.51 -17.14 -5.05
N PHE A 187 -9.10 -16.60 -6.11
CA PHE A 187 -8.92 -17.07 -7.48
C PHE A 187 -8.53 -15.90 -8.37
N ALA A 188 -7.47 -16.06 -9.15
CA ALA A 188 -7.02 -15.06 -10.10
C ALA A 188 -6.83 -15.70 -11.47
N ILE A 189 -7.33 -15.05 -12.52
CA ILE A 189 -7.19 -15.51 -13.91
C ILE A 189 -6.53 -14.43 -14.77
N PRO A 190 -5.75 -14.81 -15.79
CA PRO A 190 -5.20 -13.87 -16.75
C PRO A 190 -6.32 -13.05 -17.40
N SER A 191 -6.17 -11.73 -17.41
CA SER A 191 -7.11 -10.80 -18.04
C SER A 191 -6.35 -9.59 -18.60
N GLN A 192 -6.89 -8.99 -19.66
CA GLN A 192 -6.39 -7.71 -20.17
C GLN A 192 -6.80 -6.54 -19.27
N ASN A 193 -7.90 -6.71 -18.53
CA ASN A 193 -8.45 -5.71 -17.62
C ASN A 193 -8.25 -6.16 -16.18
N PHE A 194 -7.88 -5.22 -15.30
CA PHE A 194 -7.86 -5.47 -13.86
C PHE A 194 -9.26 -5.32 -13.29
N GLN A 195 -9.80 -6.39 -12.73
CA GLN A 195 -11.12 -6.46 -12.12
C GLN A 195 -11.02 -7.26 -10.82
N ILE A 196 -11.82 -6.88 -9.83
CA ILE A 196 -11.88 -7.54 -8.53
C ILE A 196 -13.32 -7.97 -8.30
N THR A 197 -13.51 -9.23 -7.94
CA THR A 197 -14.77 -9.72 -7.37
C THR A 197 -14.49 -10.18 -5.95
N CYS A 198 -15.24 -9.65 -5.00
CA CYS A 198 -15.12 -9.99 -3.58
C CYS A 198 -16.48 -10.49 -3.08
N GLY A 199 -16.45 -11.60 -2.34
CA GLY A 199 -17.61 -12.18 -1.69
C GLY A 199 -17.39 -12.23 -0.18
N ILE A 200 -18.44 -11.97 0.57
CA ILE A 200 -18.48 -12.15 2.03
C ILE A 200 -19.64 -13.07 2.39
N ASN A 201 -19.51 -13.80 3.50
CA ASN A 201 -20.56 -14.66 4.01
C ASN A 201 -20.59 -14.61 5.55
N PHE A 202 -21.53 -13.87 6.11
CA PHE A 202 -21.76 -13.72 7.56
C PHE A 202 -23.09 -14.37 7.95
N PRO A 203 -23.16 -15.70 8.08
CA PRO A 203 -24.42 -16.42 8.30
C PRO A 203 -25.08 -16.08 9.65
N HIS A 204 -24.29 -15.69 10.65
CA HIS A 204 -24.77 -15.33 11.99
C HIS A 204 -25.13 -13.84 12.13
N VAL A 205 -24.87 -13.01 11.11
CA VAL A 205 -25.20 -11.58 11.11
C VAL A 205 -26.09 -11.29 9.91
N PRO A 206 -27.43 -11.52 10.00
CA PRO A 206 -28.35 -11.42 8.87
C PRO A 206 -28.36 -10.06 8.16
N ALA A 207 -28.03 -8.98 8.87
CA ALA A 207 -27.91 -7.64 8.30
C ALA A 207 -26.76 -7.52 7.27
N ILE A 208 -25.74 -8.38 7.36
CA ILE A 208 -24.64 -8.48 6.40
C ILE A 208 -24.91 -9.67 5.46
N GLY A 209 -25.12 -10.86 6.00
CA GLY A 209 -25.44 -12.06 5.21
C GLY A 209 -24.37 -12.42 4.18
N CYS A 210 -24.80 -12.96 3.04
CA CYS A 210 -23.93 -13.32 1.93
C CYS A 210 -24.07 -12.29 0.80
N GLN A 211 -22.97 -11.65 0.43
CA GLN A 211 -22.96 -10.59 -0.57
C GLN A 211 -21.77 -10.75 -1.51
N TRP A 212 -21.94 -10.28 -2.75
CA TRP A 212 -20.91 -10.24 -3.76
C TRP A 212 -20.85 -8.86 -4.40
N PHE A 213 -19.64 -8.37 -4.61
CA PHE A 213 -19.35 -7.15 -5.34
C PHE A 213 -18.33 -7.44 -6.43
N SER A 214 -18.59 -6.94 -7.64
CA SER A 214 -17.68 -7.05 -8.79
C SER A 214 -17.41 -5.67 -9.37
N SER A 215 -16.15 -5.31 -9.52
CA SER A 215 -15.77 -4.07 -10.20
C SER A 215 -15.88 -4.22 -11.72
N VAL A 216 -16.38 -3.17 -12.38
CA VAL A 216 -16.49 -3.12 -13.85
C VAL A 216 -15.17 -2.66 -14.47
N SER A 217 -14.55 -1.66 -13.84
CA SER A 217 -13.18 -1.20 -14.09
C SER A 217 -12.50 -0.93 -12.74
N MET A 218 -11.19 -0.69 -12.76
CA MET A 218 -10.45 -0.26 -11.58
C MET A 218 -9.58 0.95 -11.87
N ASP A 219 -10.22 1.99 -12.39
CA ASP A 219 -9.63 3.32 -12.50
C ASP A 219 -9.95 4.18 -11.26
N ASP A 220 -9.23 5.30 -11.14
CA ASP A 220 -9.36 6.25 -10.02
C ASP A 220 -10.79 6.79 -9.85
N CYS A 221 -11.51 7.03 -10.95
CA CYS A 221 -12.87 7.56 -10.89
C CYS A 221 -13.84 6.53 -10.28
N PHE A 222 -13.79 5.28 -10.75
CA PHE A 222 -14.58 4.20 -10.19
C PHE A 222 -14.23 3.96 -8.73
N TYR A 223 -12.93 3.85 -8.41
CA TYR A 223 -12.50 3.59 -7.03
C TYR A 223 -13.00 4.68 -6.07
N LYS A 224 -12.82 5.96 -6.43
CA LYS A 224 -13.26 7.10 -5.61
C LYS A 224 -14.77 7.07 -5.35
N LYS A 225 -15.56 6.68 -6.35
CA LYS A 225 -17.03 6.71 -6.29
C LYS A 225 -17.61 5.49 -5.56
N GLU A 226 -17.10 4.29 -5.85
CA GLU A 226 -17.75 3.04 -5.46
C GLU A 226 -17.05 2.33 -4.28
N ILE A 227 -15.77 2.62 -4.03
CA ILE A 227 -14.96 1.85 -3.06
C ILE A 227 -14.38 2.73 -1.94
N ALA A 228 -13.88 3.92 -2.25
CA ALA A 228 -13.03 4.68 -1.33
C ALA A 228 -13.72 5.01 0.00
N SER A 229 -15.04 5.22 0.01
CA SER A 229 -15.83 5.52 1.22
C SER A 229 -16.33 4.30 2.00
N SER A 230 -16.03 3.08 1.55
CA SER A 230 -16.39 1.84 2.26
C SER A 230 -15.52 1.70 3.49
N ARG A 231 -16.14 1.86 4.67
CA ARG A 231 -15.45 1.77 5.97
C ARG A 231 -15.26 0.32 6.38
N THR A 232 -14.20 0.06 7.13
CA THR A 232 -14.04 -1.19 7.87
C THR A 232 -15.19 -1.39 8.86
N PHE A 233 -15.47 -2.65 9.20
CA PHE A 233 -16.48 -3.03 10.18
C PHE A 233 -15.99 -4.25 10.96
N CYS A 234 -16.55 -4.44 12.15
CA CYS A 234 -16.40 -5.66 12.94
C CYS A 234 -17.75 -5.99 13.59
N ILE A 235 -17.94 -7.23 14.00
CA ILE A 235 -19.10 -7.64 14.76
C ILE A 235 -18.89 -7.18 16.21
N HIS A 236 -19.93 -6.63 16.85
CA HIS A 236 -19.77 -6.03 18.19
C HIS A 236 -19.23 -7.04 19.21
N GLU A 237 -19.71 -8.28 19.14
CA GLU A 237 -19.28 -9.38 20.00
C GLU A 237 -17.78 -9.66 19.88
N GLU A 238 -17.15 -9.39 18.73
CA GLU A 238 -15.73 -9.65 18.48
C GLU A 238 -14.79 -8.57 19.06
N VAL A 239 -15.32 -7.44 19.52
CA VAL A 239 -14.52 -6.31 20.03
C VAL A 239 -13.96 -6.57 21.44
N HIS A 240 -14.57 -7.48 22.18
CA HIS A 240 -14.28 -7.71 23.60
C HIS A 240 -13.45 -8.97 23.91
N PHE A 241 -12.95 -9.66 22.88
CA PHE A 241 -12.17 -10.89 23.02
C PHE A 241 -10.68 -10.67 22.76
#